data_AF-A0A971SJ52-F1
#
_entry.id   AF-A0A971SJ52-F1
#
_cell.length_a   1.000
_cell.length_b   1.000
_cell.length_c   1.000
_cell.angle_alpha   90.00
_cell.angle_beta   90.00
_cell.angle_gamma   90.00
#
_symmetry.space_group_name_H-M   'P 1'
#
loop_
_entity.id
_entity.type
_entity.pdbx_description
1 polymer ?
#
loop_
_entity_poly.entity_id
_entity_poly.type
_entity_poly.pdbx_seq_one_letter_code
_entity_poly.pdbx_strand_id
1 'polypeptide(L)'
;MDKQGAKKSIYLLGNTGSGKTQLIRRTHETLRGRVQVKAIYYQPNSVYDVDRLSAAGIPAEIRTETFQSSAAEQHVITEEAGDQLLFYEFSGRTGYSLP
;
A
#
# COMPACT_ATOMS: atom_id res chain seq x y z
N MET A 1 -4.55 -27.75 5.50
CA MET A 1 -3.64 -27.26 4.44
C MET A 1 -4.01 -25.81 4.23
N ASP A 2 -3.30 -24.92 4.91
CA ASP A 2 -3.56 -23.48 4.83
C ASP A 2 -3.12 -23.01 3.45
N LYS A 3 -4.09 -22.55 2.64
CA LYS A 3 -3.78 -21.98 1.32
C LYS A 3 -3.05 -20.65 1.57
N GLN A 4 -1.79 -20.56 1.18
CA GLN A 4 -1.13 -19.28 0.98
C GLN A 4 -1.94 -18.48 -0.04
N GLY A 5 -2.48 -17.35 0.41
CA GLY A 5 -3.24 -16.45 -0.46
C GLY A 5 -2.33 -15.69 -1.42
N ALA A 6 -2.89 -15.25 -2.54
CA ALA A 6 -2.15 -14.50 -3.54
C ALA A 6 -1.81 -13.10 -3.02
N LYS A 7 -0.53 -12.73 -3.09
CA LYS A 7 -0.03 -11.40 -2.75
C LYS A 7 0.28 -10.61 -4.02
N LYS A 8 -0.27 -9.40 -4.14
CA LYS A 8 -0.04 -8.52 -5.30
C LYS A 8 0.33 -7.11 -4.83
N SER A 9 1.36 -6.54 -5.45
CA SER A 9 1.77 -5.16 -5.23
C SER A 9 1.18 -4.24 -6.30
N ILE A 10 0.69 -3.06 -5.89
CA ILE A 10 0.16 -2.01 -6.75
C ILE A 10 0.93 -0.73 -6.46
N TYR A 11 1.60 -0.19 -7.46
CA TYR A 11 2.35 1.06 -7.34
C TYR A 11 1.49 2.23 -7.81
N LEU A 12 1.24 3.19 -6.92
CA LEU A 12 0.47 4.39 -7.20
C LEU A 12 1.41 5.59 -7.35
N LEU A 13 1.61 6.00 -8.60
CA LEU A 13 2.37 7.18 -8.97
C LEU A 13 1.43 8.32 -9.35
N GLY A 14 1.69 9.50 -8.82
CA GLY A 14 0.99 10.71 -9.27
C GLY A 14 1.15 11.88 -8.32
N ASN A 15 0.71 13.06 -8.76
CA ASN A 15 0.81 14.27 -7.95
C ASN A 15 0.02 14.19 -6.64
N THR A 16 0.45 14.96 -5.64
CA THR A 16 -0.33 15.18 -4.42
C THR A 16 -1.73 15.68 -4.81
N GLY A 17 -2.77 15.14 -4.17
CA GLY A 17 -4.16 15.47 -4.48
C GLY A 17 -4.79 14.70 -5.65
N SER A 18 -4.06 13.80 -6.33
CA SER A 18 -4.61 13.00 -7.44
C SER A 18 -5.61 11.89 -7.04
N GLY A 19 -5.98 11.80 -5.76
CA GLY A 19 -6.98 10.84 -5.27
C GLY A 19 -6.45 9.45 -4.89
N LYS A 20 -5.13 9.23 -4.80
CA LYS A 20 -4.51 7.93 -4.48
C LYS A 20 -5.04 7.31 -3.18
N THR A 21 -5.11 8.08 -2.10
CA THR A 21 -5.67 7.62 -0.82
C THR A 21 -7.15 7.24 -0.93
N GLN A 22 -7.93 7.95 -1.75
CA GLN A 22 -9.33 7.59 -2.00
C GLN A 22 -9.46 6.31 -2.82
N LEU A 23 -8.57 6.09 -3.78
CA LEU A 23 -8.52 4.83 -4.53
C LEU A 23 -8.29 3.66 -3.57
N ILE A 24 -7.27 3.74 -2.71
CA ILE A 24 -6.98 2.70 -1.70
C ILE A 24 -8.22 2.44 -0.83
N ARG A 25 -8.85 3.50 -0.31
CA ARG A 25 -10.04 3.39 0.54
C ARG A 25 -11.20 2.70 -0.17
N ARG A 26 -11.50 3.11 -1.40
CA ARG A 26 -12.57 2.53 -2.22
C ARG A 26 -12.28 1.07 -2.59
N THR A 27 -11.03 0.73 -2.86
CA THR A 27 -10.64 -0.67 -3.10
C THR A 27 -10.87 -1.52 -1.86
N HIS A 28 -10.47 -1.06 -0.67
CA HIS A 28 -10.76 -1.76 0.58
C HIS A 28 -12.27 -1.93 0.81
N GLU A 29 -13.06 -0.86 0.64
CA GLU A 29 -14.53 -0.92 0.77
C GLU A 29 -15.14 -1.97 -0.18
N THR A 30 -14.67 -2.01 -1.42
CA THR A 30 -15.19 -2.90 -2.48
C THR A 30 -14.78 -4.36 -2.27
N LEU A 31 -13.57 -4.61 -1.78
CA LEU A 31 -13.00 -5.95 -1.60
C LEU A 31 -13.11 -6.49 -0.17
N ARG A 32 -13.83 -5.77 0.71
CA ARG A 32 -13.96 -6.10 2.12
C ARG A 32 -14.39 -7.55 2.33
N GLY A 33 -13.68 -8.26 3.20
CA GLY A 33 -13.94 -9.67 3.52
C GLY A 33 -13.49 -10.68 2.46
N ARG A 34 -12.90 -10.22 1.35
CA ARG A 34 -12.37 -11.09 0.28
C ARG A 34 -10.87 -10.97 0.15
N VAL A 35 -10.36 -9.74 0.19
CA VAL A 35 -8.94 -9.44 -0.01
C VAL A 35 -8.50 -8.43 1.03
N GLN A 36 -7.38 -8.70 1.68
CA GLN A 36 -6.78 -7.78 2.63
C GLN A 36 -6.08 -6.64 1.87
N VAL A 37 -6.16 -5.41 2.40
CA VAL A 37 -5.55 -4.24 1.79
C VAL A 37 -4.60 -3.59 2.78
N LYS A 38 -3.35 -3.36 2.38
CA LYS A 38 -2.36 -2.59 3.13
C LYS A 38 -1.81 -1.46 2.25
N ALA A 39 -1.47 -0.32 2.86
CA ALA A 39 -0.82 0.79 2.18
C ALA A 39 0.56 1.10 2.79
N ILE A 40 1.51 1.48 1.95
CA ILE A 40 2.86 1.86 2.30
C ILE A 40 3.16 3.18 1.58
N TYR A 41 3.43 4.22 2.34
CA TYR A 41 3.71 5.57 1.83
C TYR A 41 5.21 5.85 1.87
N TYR A 42 5.83 6.21 0.74
CA TYR A 42 7.25 6.59 0.67
C TYR A 42 7.45 8.12 0.76
N GLN A 43 6.54 8.79 1.45
CA GLN A 43 6.57 10.23 1.67
C GLN A 43 6.50 10.52 3.17
N PRO A 44 7.53 11.14 3.77
CA PRO A 44 7.57 11.41 5.21
C PRO A 44 6.40 12.26 5.72
N ASN A 45 5.84 13.11 4.87
CA ASN A 45 4.75 14.04 5.20
C ASN A 45 3.34 13.47 4.99
N SER A 46 3.20 12.18 4.66
CA SER A 46 1.91 11.51 4.43
C SER A 46 1.16 11.09 5.70
N VAL A 47 1.51 11.66 6.85
CA VAL A 47 0.90 11.32 8.17
C VAL A 47 -0.62 11.41 8.11
N TYR A 48 -1.17 12.49 7.52
CA TYR A 48 -2.62 12.66 7.39
C TYR A 48 -3.30 11.65 6.46
N ASP A 49 -2.59 11.12 5.45
CA ASP A 49 -3.13 10.05 4.60
C ASP A 49 -3.16 8.72 5.35
N VAL A 50 -2.09 8.42 6.10
CA VAL A 50 -1.98 7.22 6.93
C VAL A 50 -3.01 7.20 8.05
N ASP A 51 -3.22 8.32 8.75
CA ASP A 51 -4.24 8.44 9.80
C ASP A 51 -5.65 8.21 9.23
N ARG A 52 -5.93 8.77 8.04
CA ARG A 52 -7.22 8.58 7.36
C ARG A 52 -7.48 7.13 6.97
N LEU A 53 -6.46 6.40 6.52
CA LEU A 53 -6.59 4.97 6.21
C LEU A 53 -6.74 4.13 7.47
N SER A 54 -5.95 4.43 8.50
CA SER A 54 -6.01 3.74 9.80
C SER A 54 -7.40 3.90 10.44
N ALA A 55 -7.96 5.11 10.42
CA ALA A 55 -9.34 5.37 10.88
C ALA A 55 -10.41 4.62 10.06
N ALA A 56 -10.13 4.26 8.81
CA ALA A 56 -11.00 3.44 7.97
C ALA A 56 -10.77 1.92 8.17
N GLY A 57 -9.89 1.52 9.09
CA GLY A 57 -9.54 0.13 9.36
C GLY A 57 -8.56 -0.46 8.33
N ILE A 58 -7.85 0.38 7.59
CA ILE A 58 -6.87 -0.03 6.57
C ILE A 58 -5.47 0.12 7.16
N PRO A 59 -4.69 -0.96 7.34
CA PRO A 59 -3.31 -0.87 7.75
C PRO A 59 -2.49 0.01 6.80
N ALA A 60 -1.85 1.05 7.35
CA ALA A 60 -1.03 1.98 6.59
C ALA A 60 0.24 2.34 7.36
N GLU A 61 1.38 2.43 6.68
CA GLU A 61 2.66 2.83 7.28
C GLU A 61 3.43 3.79 6.38
N ILE A 62 4.25 4.64 7.00
CA ILE A 62 5.21 5.50 6.30
C ILE A 62 6.57 4.80 6.32
N ARG A 63 7.20 4.68 5.16
CA ARG A 63 8.60 4.26 5.03
C ARG A 63 9.43 5.43 4.55
N THR A 64 10.51 5.70 5.26
CA THR A 64 11.45 6.80 4.95
C THR A 64 12.72 6.30 4.26
N GLU A 65 12.87 4.99 4.13
CA GLU A 65 13.98 4.36 3.42
C GLU A 65 13.82 4.50 1.90
N THR A 66 14.95 4.46 1.19
CA THR A 66 14.93 4.45 -0.27
C THR A 66 14.19 3.23 -0.76
N PHE A 67 13.18 3.43 -1.61
CA PHE A 67 12.43 2.33 -2.22
C PHE A 67 13.38 1.41 -2.98
N GLN A 68 13.50 0.16 -2.52
CA GLN A 68 14.26 -0.88 -3.17
C GLN A 68 13.30 -1.72 -4.02
N SER A 69 13.25 -1.40 -5.31
CA SER A 69 12.53 -2.23 -6.27
C SER A 69 13.25 -3.56 -6.46
N SER A 70 12.83 -4.59 -5.72
CA SER A 70 12.93 -5.98 -6.17
C SER A 70 12.13 -6.88 -5.23
N ALA A 71 11.99 -8.15 -5.61
CA ALA A 71 11.34 -9.26 -4.91
C ALA A 71 11.63 -9.43 -3.39
N ALA A 72 12.44 -8.57 -2.77
CA ALA A 72 12.84 -8.58 -1.36
C ALA A 72 11.74 -8.17 -0.37
N GLU A 73 10.81 -7.29 -0.73
CA GLU A 73 9.73 -6.88 0.21
C GLU A 73 8.58 -7.89 0.31
N GLN A 74 8.60 -8.95 -0.50
CA GLN A 74 7.62 -10.02 -0.40
C GLN A 74 7.73 -10.78 0.95
N HIS A 75 8.88 -10.68 1.63
CA HIS A 75 9.23 -11.49 2.82
C HIS A 75 9.03 -10.84 4.20
N VAL A 76 8.74 -9.53 4.33
CA VAL A 76 8.79 -8.84 5.65
C VAL A 76 7.41 -8.43 6.20
N ILE A 77 6.33 -8.94 5.63
CA ILE A 77 4.98 -8.68 6.17
C ILE A 77 4.36 -10.02 6.51
N THR A 78 4.09 -10.21 7.80
CA THR A 78 3.53 -11.39 8.46
C THR A 78 2.53 -12.12 7.57
N GLU A 79 2.66 -13.45 7.48
CA GLU A 79 1.74 -14.35 6.80
C GLU A 79 0.33 -14.24 7.40
N GLU A 80 -0.43 -13.23 7.00
CA GLU A 80 -1.86 -13.22 7.23
C GLU A 80 -2.53 -14.13 6.22
N ALA A 81 -3.41 -15.01 6.69
CA ALA A 81 -4.12 -15.95 5.84
C ALA A 81 -5.06 -15.19 4.88
N GLY A 82 -4.97 -15.50 3.58
CA GLY A 82 -5.84 -14.96 2.53
C GLY A 82 -5.14 -14.06 1.50
N ASP A 83 -5.87 -13.65 0.47
CA ASP A 83 -5.33 -12.82 -0.61
C ASP A 83 -5.05 -11.39 -0.10
N GLN A 84 -3.96 -10.77 -0.58
CA GLN A 84 -3.51 -9.45 -0.13
C GLN A 84 -3.13 -8.52 -1.30
N LEU A 85 -3.59 -7.28 -1.23
CA LEU A 85 -3.13 -6.15 -2.05
C LEU A 85 -2.29 -5.18 -1.22
N LEU A 86 -1.08 -4.91 -1.71
CA LEU A 86 -0.17 -3.93 -1.11
C LEU A 86 -0.08 -2.72 -2.03
N PHE A 87 -0.56 -1.59 -1.54
CA PHE A 87 -0.45 -0.32 -2.23
C PHE A 87 0.82 0.40 -1.82
N TYR A 88 1.66 0.70 -2.80
CA TYR A 88 2.86 1.49 -2.67
C TYR A 88 2.58 2.89 -3.20
N GLU A 89 2.45 3.85 -2.30
CA GLU A 89 2.12 5.22 -2.64
C GLU A 89 3.39 6.06 -2.80
N PHE A 90 3.45 6.75 -3.93
CA PHE A 90 4.46 7.75 -4.20
C PHE A 90 3.79 9.02 -4.74
N SER A 91 3.88 10.08 -3.95
CA SER A 91 3.46 11.42 -4.37
C SER A 91 4.68 12.28 -4.79
N GLY A 92 4.42 13.32 -5.59
CA GLY A 92 5.41 14.36 -5.94
C GLY A 92 6.32 14.06 -7.15
N ARG A 93 7.35 14.89 -7.35
CA ARG A 93 8.44 14.62 -8.30
C ARG A 93 9.32 13.55 -7.69
N THR A 94 8.89 12.30 -7.85
CA THR A 94 9.47 11.16 -7.14
C THR A 94 10.88 10.82 -7.59
N GLY A 95 11.32 11.26 -8.77
CA GLY A 95 12.61 10.85 -9.35
C GLY A 95 12.74 9.33 -9.54
N TYR A 96 11.69 8.56 -9.19
CA TYR A 96 11.63 7.12 -9.28
C TYR A 96 11.17 6.74 -10.69
N SER A 97 12.04 6.07 -11.43
CA SER A 97 11.64 5.23 -12.56
C SER A 97 11.35 3.83 -12.01
N LEU A 98 10.15 3.32 -12.27
CA LEU A 98 9.91 1.88 -12.10
C LEU A 98 10.82 1.13 -13.10
N PRO A 99 11.43 0.00 -12.73
CA PRO A 99 12.17 -0.83 -13.68
C PRO A 99 11.27 -1.39 -14.78
#